data_AF-A0A950JMY9-F1
#
_entry.id   AF-A0A950JMY9-F1
#
_cell.length_a   1.000
_cell.length_b   1.000
_cell.length_c   1.000
_cell.angle_alpha   90.00
_cell.angle_beta   90.00
_cell.angle_gamma   90.00
#
_symmetry.space_group_name_H-M   'P 1'
#
loop_
_entity.id
_entity.type
_entity.pdbx_description
1 polymer ?
#
loop_
_entity_poly.entity_id
_entity_poly.type
_entity_poly.pdbx_seq_one_letter_code
_entity_poly.pdbx_strand_id
1 'polypeptide(L)' 'MSTGGACHILVVDDDRELRALVGKYLGEHGFRVTQAANGREMMNAIEVG' A
#
# COMPACT_ATOMS: atom_id res chain seq x y z
N MET A 1 19.48 -12.63 12.47
CA MET A 1 18.13 -13.17 12.20
C MET A 1 17.50 -12.27 11.15
N SER A 2 17.55 -12.65 9.88
CA SER A 2 16.90 -11.87 8.81
C SER A 2 15.42 -12.21 8.85
N THR A 3 14.62 -11.38 9.52
CA THR A 3 13.16 -11.45 9.45
C THR A 3 12.75 -11.21 8.00
N GLY A 4 12.36 -12.27 7.29
CA GLY A 4 11.83 -12.18 5.94
C GLY A 4 10.77 -11.10 5.88
N GLY A 5 10.97 -10.12 5.00
CA GLY A 5 10.16 -8.90 4.93
C GLY A 5 8.69 -9.26 4.85
N ALA A 6 7.92 -8.84 5.86
CA ALA A 6 6.49 -9.07 5.87
C ALA A 6 5.89 -8.50 4.57
N CYS A 7 5.13 -9.32 3.84
CA CYS A 7 4.52 -8.96 2.56
C CYS A 7 3.81 -7.60 2.68
N HIS A 8 4.30 -6.61 1.92
CA HIS A 8 3.80 -5.23 1.92
C HIS A 8 3.31 -4.90 0.53
N ILE A 9 2.06 -4.44 0.46
CA ILE A 9 1.36 -4.13 -0.79
C ILE A 9 1.26 -2.61 -0.94
N LEU A 10 1.60 -2.11 -2.12
CA LEU A 10 1.37 -0.72 -2.53
C LEU A 10 0.15 -0.67 -3.46
N VAL A 11 -0.88 0.08 -3.08
CA VAL A 11 -2.09 0.30 -3.89
C VAL A 11 -2.03 1.70 -4.49
N VAL A 12 -2.06 1.79 -5.82
CA VAL A 12 -2.02 3.05 -6.56
C VAL A 12 -3.27 3.18 -7.41
N ASP A 13 -4.08 4.19 -7.13
CA ASP A 13 -5.37 4.43 -7.80
C ASP A 13 -5.70 5.93 -7.63
N ASP A 14 -6.27 6.59 -8.62
CA ASP A 14 -6.65 8.02 -8.54
C ASP A 14 -7.99 8.24 -7.82
N ASP A 15 -8.86 7.24 -7.81
CA ASP A 15 -10.13 7.27 -7.09
C ASP A 15 -9.93 7.07 -5.58
N ARG A 16 -10.44 7.99 -4.77
CA ARG A 16 -10.28 7.95 -3.31
C ARG A 16 -11.08 6.82 -2.66
N GLU A 17 -12.31 6.58 -3.11
CA GLU A 17 -13.22 5.62 -2.48
C GLU A 17 -12.76 4.20 -2.75
N LEU A 18 -12.41 3.90 -4.00
CA LEU A 18 -11.90 2.59 -4.40
C LEU A 18 -10.57 2.28 -3.71
N ARG A 19 -9.63 3.23 -3.70
CA ARG A 19 -8.33 3.07 -3.02
C ARG A 19 -8.49 2.77 -1.53
N ALA A 20 -9.41 3.47 -0.86
CA ALA A 20 -9.70 3.24 0.56
C ALA A 20 -10.34 1.87 0.80
N LEU A 21 -11.28 1.46 -0.07
CA LEU A 21 -11.93 0.14 0.01
C LEU A 21 -10.91 -0.99 -0.12
N VAL A 22 -10.06 -0.93 -1.15
CA VAL A 22 -9.02 -1.93 -1.40
C VAL A 22 -8.02 -1.98 -0.26
N GLY A 23 -7.57 -0.81 0.22
CA GLY A 23 -6.63 -0.74 1.34
C GLY A 23 -7.19 -1.31 2.64
N LYS A 24 -8.47 -1.03 2.94
CA LYS A 24 -9.17 -1.62 4.09
C LYS A 24 -9.29 -3.14 3.95
N TYR A 25 -9.75 -3.63 2.80
CA TYR A 25 -9.91 -5.06 2.55
C TYR A 25 -8.59 -5.81 2.75
N LEU A 26 -7.49 -5.33 2.15
CA LEU A 26 -6.17 -5.95 2.29
C LEU A 26 -5.64 -5.86 3.73
N GLY A 27 -5.86 -4.73 4.42
CA GLY A 27 -5.50 -4.58 5.84
C GLY A 27 -6.24 -5.55 6.75
N GLU A 28 -7.54 -5.78 6.53
CA GLU A 28 -8.34 -6.76 7.26
C GLU A 28 -7.85 -8.20 7.05
N HIS A 29 -7.19 -8.50 5.92
CA HIS A 29 -6.57 -9.80 5.64
C HIS A 29 -5.12 -9.93 6.14
N GLY A 30 -4.64 -8.95 6.94
CA GLY A 30 -3.33 -9.02 7.61
C GLY A 30 -2.16 -8.55 6.76
N PHE A 31 -2.41 -7.91 5.62
CA PHE A 31 -1.35 -7.31 4.81
C PHE A 31 -0.96 -5.94 5.35
N ARG A 32 0.33 -5.61 5.26
CA ARG A 32 0.77 -4.21 5.35
C ARG A 32 0.42 -3.54 4.03
N VAL A 33 -0.18 -2.37 4.09
CA VAL A 33 -0.64 -1.66 2.89
C VAL A 33 -0.23 -0.20 2.94
N THR A 34 0.38 0.29 1.87
CA THR A 34 0.53 1.73 1.61
C THR A 34 -0.36 2.10 0.44
N GLN A 35 -1.02 3.26 0.51
CA GLN A 35 -1.88 3.77 -0.54
C GLN A 35 -1.24 5.02 -1.15
N ALA A 36 -1.34 5.17 -2.48
CA ALA A 36 -0.89 6.34 -3.20
C ALA A 36 -1.97 6.79 -4.19
N ALA A 37 -2.25 8.09 -4.23
CA ALA A 37 -3.25 8.68 -5.12
C ALA A 37 -2.73 9.01 -6.52
N ASN A 38 -1.41 8.97 -6.71
CA ASN A 38 -0.75 9.39 -7.94
C ASN A 38 0.70 8.87 -7.99
N GLY A 39 1.36 9.09 -9.13
CA GLY A 39 2.75 8.70 -9.34
C GLY A 39 3.74 9.33 -8.35
N ARG A 40 3.52 10.58 -7.92
CA ARG A 40 4.43 11.23 -6.94
C ARG A 40 4.37 10.54 -5.59
N GLU A 41 3.18 10.25 -5.10
CA GLU A 41 2.97 9.51 -3.86
C GLU A 41 3.47 8.07 -3.95
N MET A 42 3.29 7.42 -5.11
CA MET A 42 3.81 6.08 -5.37
C MET A 42 5.33 6.04 -5.26
N MET A 43 6.03 6.99 -5.90
CA MET A 43 7.49 7.06 -5.85
C MET A 43 7.98 7.27 -4.41
N ASN A 44 7.37 8.19 -3.67
CA ASN A 44 7.69 8.38 -2.25
C ASN A 44 7.46 7.11 -1.41
N ALA A 45 6.43 6.32 -1.72
CA ALA A 45 6.13 5.08 -1.01
C ALA A 45 7.16 3.96 -1.30
N ILE A 46 7.71 3.91 -2.52
CA ILE A 46 8.74 2.94 -2.91
C ILE A 46 10.08 3.25 -2.23
N GLU A 47 10.43 4.52 -2.08
CA GLU A 47 11.69 4.94 -1.44
C GLU A 47 11.73 4.65 0.08
N VAL A 48 10.57 4.50 0.71
CA VAL A 48 10.42 4.32 2.17
C VAL A 48 10.27 2.84 2.58
N GLY A 49 10.07 1.93 1.61
CA GLY A 49 9.88 0.48 1.84
C GLY A 49 11.18 -0.30 2.02
#